data_AF-A0A9W3Z2K6-F1
#
_entry.id   AF-A0A9W3Z2K6-F1
#
_cell.length_a   1.000
_cell.length_b   1.000
_cell.length_c   1.000
_cell.angle_alpha   90.00
_cell.angle_beta   90.00
_cell.angle_gamma   90.00
#
_symmetry.space_group_name_H-M   'P 1'
#
loop_
_entity.id
_entity.type
_entity.pdbx_description
1 polymer ?
#
loop_
_entity_poly.entity_id
_entity_poly.type
_entity_poly.pdbx_seq_one_letter_code
_entity_poly.pdbx_strand_id
1 'polypeptide(L)'
;MGNQVITITNEARACLTVLVNRHFDYPIYFDLEEKWQFANRRNFCDSLVKSFCSILEQNGCYAGLYISRSPLQNYISPAVAQRYVIWVAEYGPHCNYGSNYGIWQHSSTGSVPGVNGNCDLDYAYIDYAGVINKKQPVTRKNPDELAAEVLNGQWGNGVDRQQRLTAAGYDYEVVQEKVNRLLNHKSVDQIACEVIRGSNGKERITRLKQAGYDPIQIQKRVNQLL
;
A
#
# COMPACT_ATOMS: atom_id res chain seq x y z
N MET A 1 -3.48 10.08 19.61
CA MET A 1 -3.39 10.21 18.13
C MET A 1 -2.53 9.11 17.48
N GLY A 2 -1.47 8.60 18.13
CA GLY A 2 -0.58 7.59 17.52
C GLY A 2 -1.22 6.25 17.10
N ASN A 3 -2.10 5.65 17.93
CA ASN A 3 -2.67 4.33 17.61
C ASN A 3 -3.63 4.31 16.41
N GLN A 4 -4.36 5.40 16.15
CA GLN A 4 -5.38 5.40 15.08
C GLN A 4 -4.78 5.67 13.70
N VAL A 5 -3.68 6.45 13.62
CA VAL A 5 -2.90 6.61 12.38
C VAL A 5 -2.24 5.28 11.99
N ILE A 6 -1.79 4.50 12.98
CA ILE A 6 -1.33 3.12 12.78
C ILE A 6 -2.47 2.24 12.24
N THR A 7 -3.70 2.39 12.74
CA THR A 7 -4.87 1.64 12.23
C THR A 7 -5.15 1.91 10.76
N ILE A 8 -5.19 3.18 10.32
CA ILE A 8 -5.45 3.49 8.89
C ILE A 8 -4.31 3.04 7.98
N THR A 9 -3.06 3.12 8.46
CA THR A 9 -1.92 2.60 7.70
C THR A 9 -2.04 1.08 7.52
N ASN A 10 -2.48 0.36 8.54
CA ASN A 10 -2.74 -1.08 8.47
C ASN A 10 -3.93 -1.42 7.56
N GLU A 11 -4.97 -0.60 7.57
CA GLU A 11 -6.11 -0.75 6.67
C GLU A 11 -5.72 -0.55 5.21
N ALA A 12 -4.96 0.51 4.89
CA ALA A 12 -4.42 0.73 3.56
C ALA A 12 -3.50 -0.42 3.10
N ARG A 13 -2.67 -0.95 4.01
CA ARG A 13 -1.83 -2.12 3.75
C ARG A 13 -2.67 -3.36 3.44
N ALA A 14 -3.68 -3.65 4.25
CA ALA A 14 -4.57 -4.77 4.05
C ALA A 14 -5.39 -4.63 2.76
N CYS A 15 -5.79 -3.42 2.40
CA CYS A 15 -6.40 -3.13 1.11
C CYS A 15 -5.42 -3.51 -0.02
N LEU A 16 -4.19 -3.00 0.00
CA LEU A 16 -3.20 -3.26 -1.04
C LEU A 16 -2.82 -4.74 -1.22
N THR A 17 -2.86 -5.57 -0.17
CA THR A 17 -2.60 -7.02 -0.33
C THR A 17 -3.67 -7.71 -1.18
N VAL A 18 -4.91 -7.21 -1.16
CA VAL A 18 -6.00 -7.72 -1.99
C VAL A 18 -5.91 -7.19 -3.41
N LEU A 19 -5.48 -5.93 -3.58
CA LEU A 19 -5.45 -5.24 -4.86
C LEU A 19 -4.25 -5.60 -5.74
N VAL A 20 -3.15 -6.08 -5.17
CA VAL A 20 -1.89 -6.32 -5.91
C VAL A 20 -2.11 -7.20 -7.14
N ASN A 21 -1.48 -6.84 -8.26
CA ASN A 21 -1.62 -7.51 -9.56
C ASN A 21 -3.03 -7.47 -10.17
N ARG A 22 -3.92 -6.60 -9.69
CA ARG A 22 -5.24 -6.37 -10.28
C ARG A 22 -5.32 -5.01 -10.98
N HIS A 23 -6.29 -4.91 -11.87
CA HIS A 23 -6.67 -3.70 -12.59
C HIS A 23 -8.08 -3.28 -12.18
N PHE A 24 -8.32 -1.98 -12.08
CA PHE A 24 -9.60 -1.41 -11.69
C PHE A 24 -10.00 -0.30 -12.66
N ASP A 25 -11.25 -0.36 -13.13
CA ASP A 25 -11.84 0.68 -13.98
C ASP A 25 -12.41 1.85 -13.15
N TYR A 26 -12.42 1.71 -11.82
CA TYR A 26 -12.88 2.71 -10.86
C TYR A 26 -11.82 3.00 -9.80
N PRO A 27 -11.88 4.18 -9.16
CA PRO A 27 -11.02 4.51 -8.04
C PRO A 27 -11.19 3.53 -6.88
N ILE A 28 -10.15 3.39 -6.07
CA ILE A 28 -10.22 2.72 -4.78
C ILE A 28 -10.63 3.76 -3.73
N TYR A 29 -11.77 3.56 -3.11
CA TYR A 29 -12.35 4.51 -2.16
C TYR A 29 -12.04 4.12 -0.72
N PHE A 30 -11.63 5.10 0.09
CA PHE A 30 -11.68 4.98 1.54
C PHE A 30 -13.11 5.17 2.00
N ASP A 31 -13.64 4.20 2.75
CA ASP A 31 -14.98 4.25 3.31
C ASP A 31 -14.94 4.93 4.69
N LEU A 32 -15.44 6.16 4.77
CA LEU A 32 -15.43 6.97 6.00
C LEU A 32 -16.85 7.15 6.54
N GLU A 33 -17.24 6.26 7.45
CA GLU A 33 -18.61 6.19 8.00
C GLU A 33 -18.68 6.06 9.53
N GLU A 34 -17.55 5.81 10.19
CA GLU A 34 -17.57 5.41 11.58
C GLU A 34 -17.76 6.61 12.53
N LYS A 35 -18.70 6.47 13.47
CA LYS A 35 -19.00 7.51 14.47
C LYS A 35 -17.77 8.00 15.23
N TRP A 36 -16.84 7.08 15.53
CA TRP A 36 -15.61 7.42 16.25
C TRP A 36 -14.68 8.30 15.41
N GLN A 37 -14.67 8.17 14.08
CA GLN A 37 -13.86 9.01 13.21
C GLN A 37 -14.35 10.45 13.29
N PHE A 38 -15.67 10.67 13.16
CA PHE A 38 -16.28 12.00 13.21
C PHE A 38 -16.20 12.66 14.60
N ALA A 39 -16.21 11.87 15.68
CA ALA A 39 -16.03 12.39 17.04
C ALA A 39 -14.69 13.15 17.22
N ASN A 40 -13.68 12.80 16.41
CA ASN A 40 -12.35 13.43 16.42
C ASN A 40 -12.25 14.67 15.51
N ARG A 41 -13.36 15.09 14.89
CA ARG A 41 -13.52 16.31 14.10
C ARG A 41 -12.72 16.35 12.80
N ARG A 42 -12.85 17.47 12.09
CA ARG A 42 -12.40 17.65 10.71
C ARG A 42 -10.92 17.35 10.45
N ASN A 43 -10.02 17.94 11.24
CA ASN A 43 -8.57 17.76 11.03
C ASN A 43 -8.14 16.29 11.15
N PHE A 44 -8.84 15.52 11.98
CA PHE A 44 -8.60 14.09 12.10
C PHE A 44 -9.16 13.33 10.90
N CYS A 45 -10.39 13.58 10.49
CA CYS A 45 -10.96 12.94 9.30
C CYS A 45 -10.10 13.21 8.05
N ASP A 46 -9.67 14.46 7.86
CA ASP A 46 -8.72 14.85 6.82
C ASP A 46 -7.42 14.02 6.86
N SER A 47 -6.88 13.75 8.06
CA SER A 47 -5.64 12.99 8.19
C SER A 47 -5.84 11.51 7.88
N LEU A 48 -7.00 10.93 8.17
CA LEU A 48 -7.33 9.55 7.77
C LEU A 48 -7.39 9.45 6.25
N VAL A 49 -8.16 10.33 5.61
CA VAL A 49 -8.33 10.34 4.14
C VAL A 49 -6.99 10.51 3.44
N LYS A 50 -6.19 11.51 3.87
CA LYS A 50 -4.86 11.73 3.31
C LYS A 50 -3.94 10.52 3.49
N SER A 51 -3.96 9.89 4.67
CA SER A 51 -3.08 8.74 4.94
C SER A 51 -3.45 7.56 4.06
N PHE A 52 -4.73 7.17 4.02
CA PHE A 52 -5.18 6.04 3.22
C PHE A 52 -4.94 6.28 1.73
N CYS A 53 -5.41 7.42 1.20
CA CYS A 53 -5.35 7.69 -0.22
C CYS A 53 -3.91 7.88 -0.72
N SER A 54 -3.04 8.55 0.05
CA SER A 54 -1.64 8.74 -0.37
C SER A 54 -0.87 7.42 -0.42
N ILE A 55 -1.14 6.47 0.49
CA ILE A 55 -0.53 5.14 0.45
C ILE A 55 -0.95 4.40 -0.84
N LEU A 56 -2.23 4.45 -1.18
CA LEU A 56 -2.76 3.83 -2.40
C LEU A 56 -2.19 4.46 -3.67
N GLU A 57 -2.16 5.79 -3.77
CA GLU A 57 -1.58 6.50 -4.92
C GLU A 57 -0.10 6.18 -5.12
N GLN A 58 0.67 6.05 -4.03
CA GLN A 58 2.08 5.64 -4.10
C GLN A 58 2.28 4.20 -4.58
N ASN A 59 1.23 3.37 -4.53
CA ASN A 59 1.24 1.98 -5.03
C ASN A 59 0.48 1.84 -6.37
N GLY A 60 0.26 2.96 -7.07
CA GLY A 60 -0.30 2.97 -8.43
C GLY A 60 -1.83 2.96 -8.50
N CYS A 61 -2.53 3.10 -7.37
CA CYS A 61 -3.98 3.19 -7.36
C CYS A 61 -4.43 4.64 -7.67
N TYR A 62 -5.58 4.78 -8.30
CA TYR A 62 -6.33 6.03 -8.31
C TYR A 62 -7.25 6.03 -7.08
N ALA A 63 -7.08 6.96 -6.14
CA ALA A 63 -7.73 6.88 -4.81
C ALA A 63 -8.79 7.97 -4.59
N GLY A 64 -9.83 7.63 -3.84
CA GLY A 64 -10.96 8.52 -3.54
C GLY A 64 -11.51 8.36 -2.13
N LEU A 65 -12.51 9.17 -1.81
CA LEU A 65 -13.26 9.12 -0.55
C LEU A 65 -14.73 8.79 -0.82
N TYR A 66 -15.23 7.74 -0.19
CA TYR A 66 -16.65 7.49 -0.03
C TYR A 66 -17.12 7.99 1.34
N ILE A 67 -18.22 8.74 1.36
CA ILE A 67 -18.78 9.34 2.58
C ILE A 67 -20.20 9.87 2.36
N SER A 68 -21.04 9.82 3.40
CA SER A 68 -22.36 10.46 3.34
C SER A 68 -22.29 12.00 3.28
N ARG A 69 -23.25 12.62 2.60
CA ARG A 69 -23.23 14.07 2.26
C ARG A 69 -23.06 14.99 3.47
N SER A 70 -23.73 14.70 4.59
CA SER A 70 -23.63 15.55 5.79
C SER A 70 -22.24 15.48 6.44
N PRO A 71 -21.66 14.29 6.70
CA PRO A 71 -20.29 14.19 7.14
C PRO A 71 -19.27 14.82 6.17
N LEU A 72 -19.44 14.65 4.86
CA LEU A 72 -18.58 15.27 3.86
C LEU A 72 -18.51 16.80 4.01
N GLN A 73 -19.65 17.48 4.20
CA GLN A 73 -19.68 18.93 4.39
C GLN A 73 -19.11 19.38 5.75
N ASN A 74 -19.32 18.58 6.79
CA ASN A 74 -19.04 19.00 8.17
C ASN A 74 -17.66 18.56 8.68
N TYR A 75 -17.10 17.48 8.14
CA TYR A 75 -15.89 16.84 8.67
C TYR A 75 -14.76 16.69 7.66
N ILE A 76 -14.95 17.07 6.40
CA ILE A 76 -13.87 17.10 5.42
C ILE A 76 -13.59 18.54 5.03
N SER A 77 -12.32 18.92 4.93
CA SER A 77 -11.96 20.23 4.41
C SER A 77 -12.14 20.31 2.89
N PRO A 78 -12.46 21.50 2.34
CA PRO A 78 -12.51 21.70 0.89
C PRO A 78 -11.22 21.27 0.18
N ALA A 79 -10.05 21.45 0.82
CA ALA A 79 -8.76 21.04 0.26
C ALA A 79 -8.65 19.51 0.07
N VAL A 80 -9.14 18.72 1.04
CA VAL A 80 -9.19 17.25 0.90
C VAL A 80 -10.24 16.84 -0.11
N ALA A 81 -11.44 17.44 -0.06
CA ALA A 81 -12.53 17.13 -0.97
C ALA A 81 -12.22 17.46 -2.44
N GLN A 82 -11.38 18.47 -2.69
CA GLN A 82 -10.91 18.83 -4.04
C GLN A 82 -9.72 17.99 -4.51
N ARG A 83 -8.89 17.48 -3.58
CA ARG A 83 -7.69 16.69 -3.93
C ARG A 83 -8.04 15.27 -4.36
N TYR A 84 -9.07 14.67 -3.77
CA TYR A 84 -9.46 13.29 -4.03
C TYR A 84 -10.82 13.23 -4.71
N VAL A 85 -11.06 12.18 -5.48
CA VAL A 85 -12.36 11.97 -6.10
C VAL A 85 -13.38 11.53 -5.07
N ILE A 86 -14.58 12.09 -5.16
CA ILE A 86 -15.65 11.89 -4.18
C ILE A 86 -16.71 10.93 -4.72
N TRP A 87 -17.03 9.93 -3.92
CA TRP A 87 -18.24 9.12 -4.00
C TRP A 87 -19.14 9.53 -2.84
N VAL A 88 -20.19 10.30 -3.12
CA VAL A 88 -21.07 10.84 -2.08
C VAL A 88 -22.30 9.97 -1.90
N ALA A 89 -22.68 9.68 -0.66
CA ALA A 89 -23.95 9.02 -0.35
C ALA A 89 -25.00 10.01 0.13
N GLU A 90 -26.16 10.02 -0.53
CA GLU A 90 -27.35 10.75 -0.09
C GLU A 90 -28.60 10.14 -0.69
N TYR A 91 -29.51 9.68 0.18
CA TYR A 91 -30.75 9.04 -0.26
C TYR A 91 -31.86 10.08 -0.32
N GLY A 92 -32.14 10.52 -1.55
CA GLY A 92 -33.12 11.54 -1.85
C GLY A 92 -33.32 11.67 -3.37
N PRO A 93 -34.25 12.53 -3.81
CA PRO A 93 -34.52 12.70 -5.24
C PRO A 93 -33.37 13.38 -6.01
N HIS A 94 -32.42 14.00 -5.32
CA HIS A 94 -31.19 14.59 -5.87
C HIS A 94 -30.12 14.67 -4.77
N CYS A 95 -28.84 14.71 -5.16
CA CYS A 95 -27.75 15.00 -4.23
C CYS A 95 -27.62 16.52 -3.99
N ASN A 96 -27.59 16.92 -2.72
CA ASN A 96 -27.46 18.29 -2.22
C ASN A 96 -26.00 18.64 -1.86
N TYR A 97 -25.02 17.93 -2.41
CA TYR A 97 -23.61 18.34 -2.30
C TYR A 97 -23.26 19.37 -3.38
N GLY A 98 -23.01 20.61 -2.97
CA GLY A 98 -22.77 21.74 -3.89
C GLY A 98 -21.36 21.81 -4.49
N SER A 99 -20.56 20.75 -4.41
CA SER A 99 -19.21 20.68 -4.96
C SER A 99 -19.06 19.42 -5.81
N ASN A 100 -17.93 19.28 -6.51
CA ASN A 100 -17.73 18.18 -7.44
C ASN A 100 -17.70 16.81 -6.73
N TYR A 101 -18.36 15.83 -7.35
CA TYR A 101 -18.29 14.41 -7.03
C TYR A 101 -18.38 13.62 -8.33
N GLY A 102 -17.78 12.43 -8.36
CA GLY A 102 -17.80 11.59 -9.56
C GLY A 102 -18.78 10.42 -9.48
N ILE A 103 -19.17 10.03 -8.27
CA ILE A 103 -20.18 9.00 -8.04
C ILE A 103 -21.16 9.50 -6.96
N TRP A 104 -22.45 9.24 -7.17
CA TRP A 104 -23.50 9.47 -6.18
C TRP A 104 -24.22 8.16 -5.86
N GLN A 105 -24.12 7.70 -4.62
CA GLN A 105 -24.96 6.64 -4.09
C GLN A 105 -26.30 7.20 -3.66
N HIS A 106 -27.36 6.83 -4.38
CA HIS A 106 -28.69 7.41 -4.23
C HIS A 106 -29.68 6.46 -3.52
N SER A 107 -29.30 5.21 -3.28
CA SER A 107 -30.08 4.23 -2.53
C SER A 107 -29.17 3.17 -1.93
N SER A 108 -29.57 2.60 -0.78
CA SER A 108 -29.04 1.35 -0.22
C SER A 108 -30.06 0.21 -0.17
N THR A 109 -31.21 0.42 -0.81
CA THR A 109 -32.35 -0.50 -0.80
C THR A 109 -32.84 -0.82 -2.21
N GLY A 110 -31.97 -0.63 -3.20
CA GLY A 110 -32.27 -0.93 -4.58
C GLY A 110 -32.40 -2.41 -4.85
N SER A 111 -32.91 -2.73 -6.05
CA SER A 111 -32.98 -4.10 -6.56
C SER A 111 -32.45 -4.12 -7.99
N VAL A 112 -31.44 -4.96 -8.22
CA VAL A 112 -30.84 -5.21 -9.54
C VAL A 112 -30.93 -6.70 -9.84
N PRO A 113 -31.44 -7.11 -11.02
CA PRO A 113 -31.45 -8.50 -11.42
C PRO A 113 -30.06 -9.14 -11.29
N GLY A 114 -29.97 -10.26 -10.56
CA GLY A 114 -28.71 -10.96 -10.31
C GLY A 114 -28.06 -10.65 -8.96
N VAL A 115 -28.57 -9.68 -8.19
CA VAL A 115 -28.14 -9.41 -6.81
C VAL A 115 -29.24 -9.83 -5.83
N ASN A 116 -28.89 -10.66 -4.86
CA ASN A 116 -29.81 -11.12 -3.82
C ASN A 116 -29.89 -10.09 -2.68
N GLY A 117 -31.11 -9.69 -2.33
CA GLY A 117 -31.35 -8.71 -1.27
C GLY A 117 -31.22 -7.26 -1.76
N ASN A 118 -31.08 -6.35 -0.80
CA ASN A 118 -30.88 -4.94 -1.09
C ASN A 118 -29.49 -4.72 -1.70
N CYS A 119 -29.42 -3.81 -2.66
CA CYS A 119 -28.17 -3.35 -3.23
C CYS A 119 -28.09 -1.83 -3.22
N ASP A 120 -26.88 -1.32 -3.07
CA ASP A 120 -26.58 0.08 -3.27
C ASP A 120 -26.72 0.43 -4.75
N LEU A 121 -27.31 1.58 -5.04
CA LEU A 121 -27.48 2.10 -6.39
C LEU A 121 -26.73 3.41 -6.55
N ASP A 122 -25.95 3.48 -7.62
CA ASP A 122 -25.00 4.55 -7.87
C ASP A 122 -25.14 5.12 -9.27
N TYR A 123 -25.06 6.44 -9.36
CA TYR A 123 -24.80 7.14 -10.61
C TYR A 123 -23.32 7.50 -10.70
N ALA A 124 -22.61 6.93 -11.66
CA ALA A 124 -21.25 7.33 -12.02
C ALA A 124 -21.29 8.39 -13.13
N TYR A 125 -20.77 9.59 -12.84
CA TYR A 125 -20.78 10.73 -13.76
C TYR A 125 -19.46 10.91 -14.52
N ILE A 126 -18.40 10.24 -14.07
CA ILE A 126 -17.07 10.30 -14.66
C ILE A 126 -16.76 8.94 -15.29
N ASP A 127 -16.27 8.96 -16.54
CA ASP A 127 -15.67 7.78 -17.18
C ASP A 127 -14.30 7.49 -16.56
N TYR A 128 -14.31 6.89 -15.38
CA TYR A 128 -13.08 6.53 -14.68
C TYR A 128 -12.25 5.51 -15.43
N ALA A 129 -12.87 4.64 -16.24
CA ALA A 129 -12.13 3.70 -17.07
C ALA A 129 -11.28 4.44 -18.12
N GLY A 130 -11.75 5.59 -18.62
CA GLY A 130 -10.99 6.47 -19.51
C GLY A 130 -9.93 7.30 -18.78
N VAL A 131 -10.20 7.73 -17.54
CA VAL A 131 -9.27 8.54 -16.72
C VAL A 131 -8.13 7.70 -16.16
N ILE A 132 -8.43 6.51 -15.66
CA ILE A 132 -7.48 5.57 -15.07
C ILE A 132 -6.79 4.87 -16.25
N ASN A 133 -5.58 5.32 -16.56
CA ASN A 133 -4.80 4.82 -17.69
C ASN A 133 -4.62 3.28 -17.59
N LYS A 134 -5.31 2.55 -18.49
CA LYS A 134 -5.61 1.10 -18.44
C LYS A 134 -4.43 0.10 -18.47
N LYS A 135 -3.24 0.46 -17.98
CA LYS A 135 -2.00 -0.30 -18.24
C LYS A 135 -1.10 -0.57 -17.06
N GLN A 136 -1.31 0.05 -15.90
CA GLN A 136 -0.46 -0.16 -14.74
C GLN A 136 -1.25 -0.97 -13.71
N PRO A 137 -0.93 -2.27 -13.49
CA PRO A 137 -1.51 -3.01 -12.38
C PRO A 137 -1.11 -2.34 -11.06
N VAL A 138 -1.90 -2.55 -10.01
CA VAL A 138 -1.49 -2.15 -8.66
C VAL A 138 -0.20 -2.88 -8.31
N THR A 139 0.87 -2.14 -8.07
CA THR A 139 2.21 -2.67 -7.79
C THR A 139 2.56 -2.46 -6.33
N ARG A 140 3.11 -3.50 -5.70
CA ARG A 140 3.64 -3.41 -4.35
C ARG A 140 4.98 -4.14 -4.28
N LYS A 141 6.04 -3.40 -3.93
CA LYS A 141 7.38 -3.99 -3.80
C LYS A 141 7.45 -4.87 -2.57
N ASN A 142 8.16 -5.99 -2.70
CA ASN A 142 8.43 -6.87 -1.58
C ASN A 142 9.57 -6.31 -0.70
N PRO A 143 9.75 -6.81 0.54
CA PRO A 143 10.78 -6.30 1.44
C PRO A 143 12.22 -6.43 0.93
N ASP A 144 12.52 -7.42 0.08
CA ASP A 144 13.86 -7.60 -0.48
C ASP A 144 14.17 -6.52 -1.53
N GLU A 145 13.19 -6.18 -2.38
CA GLU A 145 13.30 -5.07 -3.35
C GLU A 145 13.52 -3.74 -2.62
N LEU A 146 12.72 -3.46 -1.58
CA LEU A 146 12.85 -2.25 -0.78
C LEU A 146 14.20 -2.17 -0.06
N ALA A 147 14.70 -3.30 0.45
CA ALA A 147 16.01 -3.33 1.10
C ALA A 147 17.15 -2.98 0.12
N ALA A 148 17.07 -3.44 -1.13
CA ALA A 148 18.02 -3.06 -2.16
C ALA A 148 17.95 -1.54 -2.46
N GLU A 149 16.74 -0.97 -2.56
CA GLU A 149 16.57 0.47 -2.77
C GLU A 149 17.09 1.31 -1.59
N VAL A 150 16.89 0.82 -0.37
CA VAL A 150 17.43 1.44 0.84
C VAL A 150 18.97 1.49 0.78
N LEU A 151 19.61 0.39 0.38
CA LEU A 151 21.07 0.33 0.22
C LEU A 151 21.56 1.25 -0.90
N ASN A 152 20.74 1.47 -1.92
CA ASN A 152 21.00 2.42 -2.99
C ASN A 152 20.68 3.89 -2.60
N GLY A 153 20.31 4.15 -1.34
CA GLY A 153 20.09 5.50 -0.81
C GLY A 153 18.74 6.13 -1.16
N GLN A 154 17.83 5.40 -1.79
CA GLN A 154 16.55 5.95 -2.29
C GLN A 154 15.57 6.30 -1.16
N TRP A 155 15.75 5.70 0.00
CA TRP A 155 14.87 5.86 1.16
C TRP A 155 15.49 6.71 2.27
N GLY A 156 16.60 7.40 2.04
CA GLY A 156 17.27 8.17 3.09
C GLY A 156 17.84 7.30 4.22
N ASN A 157 18.12 7.93 5.37
CA ASN A 157 18.85 7.32 6.47
C ASN A 157 18.21 7.57 7.84
N GLY A 158 18.37 6.61 8.76
CA GLY A 158 17.86 6.71 10.13
C GLY A 158 16.36 6.99 10.19
N VAL A 159 15.97 8.06 10.90
CA VAL A 159 14.57 8.46 11.09
C VAL A 159 13.87 8.80 9.76
N ASP A 160 14.56 9.44 8.82
CA ASP A 160 14.00 9.80 7.51
C ASP A 160 13.56 8.53 6.74
N ARG A 161 14.36 7.47 6.80
CA ARG A 161 14.01 6.16 6.21
C ARG A 161 12.78 5.54 6.83
N GLN A 162 12.73 5.53 8.16
CA GLN A 162 11.58 5.00 8.88
C GLN A 162 10.31 5.76 8.50
N GLN A 163 10.37 7.09 8.44
CA GLN A 163 9.24 7.93 8.07
C GLN A 163 8.78 7.68 6.63
N ARG A 164 9.70 7.65 5.65
CA ARG A 164 9.36 7.45 4.24
C ARG A 164 8.77 6.07 3.97
N LEU A 165 9.39 5.00 4.49
CA LEU A 165 8.87 3.64 4.31
C LEU A 165 7.49 3.49 4.96
N THR A 166 7.31 4.03 6.17
CA THR A 166 6.03 3.97 6.87
C THR A 166 4.96 4.78 6.13
N ALA A 167 5.30 5.97 5.64
CA ALA A 167 4.39 6.83 4.87
C ALA A 167 3.97 6.21 3.52
N ALA A 168 4.83 5.38 2.92
CA ALA A 168 4.50 4.57 1.74
C ALA A 168 3.71 3.30 2.07
N GLY A 169 3.38 3.08 3.35
CA GLY A 169 2.65 1.92 3.81
C GLY A 169 3.51 0.65 3.88
N TYR A 170 4.83 0.73 3.95
CA TYR A 170 5.71 -0.42 4.18
C TYR A 170 6.02 -0.61 5.66
N ASP A 171 6.27 -1.85 6.06
CA ASP A 171 6.74 -2.18 7.41
C ASP A 171 8.25 -1.91 7.49
N TYR A 172 8.62 -0.88 8.25
CA TYR A 172 10.01 -0.47 8.40
C TYR A 172 10.87 -1.57 9.03
N GLU A 173 10.37 -2.28 10.05
CA GLU A 173 11.17 -3.27 10.77
C GLU A 173 11.49 -4.45 9.85
N VAL A 174 10.50 -4.93 9.11
CA VAL A 174 10.69 -6.00 8.12
C VAL A 174 11.70 -5.60 7.04
N VAL A 175 11.61 -4.37 6.50
CA VAL A 175 12.57 -3.88 5.49
C VAL A 175 13.96 -3.71 6.10
N GLN A 176 14.08 -3.15 7.31
CA GLN A 176 15.35 -2.91 7.96
C GLN A 176 16.06 -4.21 8.36
N GLU A 177 15.33 -5.26 8.74
CA GLU A 177 15.89 -6.59 8.93
C GLU A 177 16.50 -7.16 7.65
N LYS A 178 15.85 -6.93 6.48
CA LYS A 178 16.39 -7.33 5.18
C LYS A 178 17.65 -6.55 4.83
N VAL A 179 17.66 -5.24 5.06
CA VAL A 179 18.86 -4.39 4.90
C VAL A 179 20.00 -4.91 5.76
N ASN A 180 19.76 -5.20 7.03
CA ASN A 180 20.78 -5.72 7.94
C ASN A 180 21.32 -7.08 7.49
N ARG A 181 20.43 -7.95 6.99
CA ARG A 181 20.82 -9.24 6.40
C ARG A 181 21.73 -9.05 5.18
N LEU A 182 21.40 -8.11 4.28
CA LEU A 182 22.19 -7.80 3.09
C LEU A 182 23.56 -7.18 3.43
N LEU A 183 23.63 -6.28 4.42
CA LEU A 183 24.90 -5.69 4.87
C LEU A 183 25.83 -6.70 5.53
N ASN A 184 25.27 -7.68 6.24
CA ASN A 184 26.02 -8.77 6.86
C ASN A 184 26.27 -9.96 5.91
N HIS A 185 25.81 -9.88 4.66
CA HIS A 185 25.98 -10.93 3.67
C HIS A 185 27.38 -10.81 3.05
N LYS A 186 28.22 -11.82 3.30
CA LYS A 186 29.57 -11.91 2.73
C LYS A 186 29.50 -12.11 1.21
N SER A 187 30.53 -11.66 0.51
CA SER A 187 30.64 -11.91 -0.93
C SER A 187 30.91 -13.39 -1.21
N VAL A 188 30.58 -13.83 -2.42
CA VAL A 188 30.93 -15.18 -2.93
C VAL A 188 32.42 -15.47 -2.73
N ASP A 189 33.28 -14.46 -2.91
CA ASP A 189 34.74 -14.57 -2.75
C ASP A 189 35.14 -14.76 -1.29
N GLN A 190 34.55 -13.99 -0.38
CA GLN A 190 34.79 -14.14 1.07
C GLN A 190 34.38 -15.54 1.54
N ILE A 191 33.21 -16.01 1.10
CA ILE A 191 32.73 -17.36 1.42
C ILE A 191 33.60 -18.44 0.77
N ALA A 192 34.00 -18.29 -0.49
CA ALA A 192 34.89 -19.25 -1.15
C ALA A 192 36.24 -19.36 -0.43
N CYS A 193 36.82 -18.25 0.00
CA CYS A 193 38.04 -18.23 0.83
C CYS A 193 37.82 -18.93 2.19
N GLU A 194 36.68 -18.73 2.84
CA GLU A 194 36.34 -19.43 4.09
C GLU A 194 36.18 -20.94 3.89
N VAL A 195 35.57 -21.35 2.77
CA VAL A 195 35.44 -22.76 2.39
C VAL A 195 36.81 -23.40 2.18
N ILE A 196 37.73 -22.72 1.49
CA ILE A 196 39.12 -23.17 1.30
C ILE A 196 39.84 -23.30 2.66
N ARG A 197 39.58 -22.37 3.60
CA ARG A 197 40.22 -22.34 4.93
C ARG A 197 39.66 -23.34 5.94
N GLY A 198 38.41 -23.80 5.79
CA GLY A 198 37.86 -24.78 6.73
C GLY A 198 36.37 -25.06 6.59
N SER A 199 36.01 -26.07 5.80
CA SER A 199 34.95 -27.07 6.07
C SER A 199 34.75 -27.91 4.80
N ASN A 200 34.89 -29.23 4.89
CA ASN A 200 34.58 -30.16 3.79
C ASN A 200 33.36 -31.04 4.15
N GLY A 201 32.50 -31.34 3.16
CA GLY A 201 31.41 -32.32 3.31
C GLY A 201 29.97 -31.79 3.16
N LYS A 202 28.98 -32.69 3.32
CA LYS A 202 27.54 -32.42 3.13
C LYS A 202 26.99 -31.32 4.06
N GLU A 203 27.53 -31.19 5.27
CA GLU A 203 27.13 -30.16 6.25
C GLU A 203 27.39 -28.72 5.76
N ARG A 204 28.41 -28.53 4.89
CA ARG A 204 28.70 -27.23 4.29
C ARG A 204 27.60 -26.78 3.33
N ILE A 205 27.10 -27.71 2.51
CA ILE A 205 26.04 -27.42 1.52
C ILE A 205 24.78 -26.95 2.25
N THR A 206 24.41 -27.61 3.35
CA THR A 206 23.26 -27.24 4.17
C THR A 206 23.42 -25.84 4.76
N ARG A 207 24.59 -25.52 5.34
CA ARG A 207 24.88 -24.19 5.91
C ARG A 207 24.86 -23.08 4.86
N LEU A 208 25.45 -23.32 3.68
CA LEU A 208 25.43 -22.36 2.57
C LEU A 208 24.00 -22.05 2.13
N LYS A 209 23.16 -23.08 1.94
CA LYS A 209 21.74 -22.91 1.58
C LYS A 209 20.96 -22.17 2.67
N GLN A 210 21.15 -22.51 3.95
CA GLN A 210 20.50 -21.83 5.07
C GLN A 210 20.89 -20.35 5.17
N ALA A 211 22.13 -20.01 4.82
CA ALA A 211 22.63 -18.63 4.79
C ALA A 211 22.30 -17.89 3.48
N GLY A 212 21.59 -18.52 2.53
CA GLY A 212 21.13 -17.90 1.29
C GLY A 212 22.11 -17.99 0.10
N TYR A 213 23.20 -18.75 0.21
CA TYR A 213 24.18 -18.93 -0.88
C TYR A 213 23.82 -20.12 -1.77
N ASP A 214 24.09 -19.98 -3.08
CA ASP A 214 24.09 -21.11 -4.01
C ASP A 214 25.39 -21.93 -3.86
N PRO A 215 25.33 -23.18 -3.36
CA PRO A 215 26.52 -24.02 -3.17
C PRO A 215 27.27 -24.31 -4.47
N ILE A 216 26.59 -24.33 -5.62
CA ILE A 216 27.22 -24.58 -6.93
C ILE A 216 28.06 -23.38 -7.32
N GLN A 217 27.53 -22.17 -7.19
CA GLN A 217 28.26 -20.93 -7.43
C GLN A 217 29.49 -20.80 -6.53
N ILE A 218 29.33 -21.07 -5.23
CA ILE A 218 30.47 -21.04 -4.28
C ILE A 218 31.52 -22.07 -4.68
N GLN A 219 31.14 -23.31 -5.00
CA GLN A 219 32.10 -24.33 -5.40
C GLN A 219 32.81 -23.98 -6.71
N LYS A 220 32.11 -23.40 -7.68
CA LYS A 220 32.71 -22.90 -8.91
C LYS A 220 33.76 -21.84 -8.61
N ARG A 221 33.50 -20.93 -7.66
CA ARG A 221 34.48 -19.92 -7.26
C ARG A 221 35.66 -20.50 -6.50
N VAL A 222 35.43 -21.44 -5.58
CA VAL A 222 36.51 -22.18 -4.89
C VAL A 222 37.47 -22.81 -5.89
N ASN A 223 36.95 -23.47 -6.92
CA ASN A 223 37.77 -24.11 -7.96
C ASN A 223 38.59 -23.11 -8.80
N GLN A 224 38.19 -21.84 -8.86
CA GLN A 224 38.95 -20.79 -9.55
C GLN A 224 40.06 -20.16 -8.68
N LEU A 225 40.00 -20.36 -7.37
CA LEU A 225 40.94 -19.79 -6.39
C LEU A 225 42.01 -20.80 -5.95
N LEU A 226 41.89 -22.06 -6.37
CA LEU A 226 42.87 -23.14 -6.20
C LEU A 226 43.69 -23.29 -7.48
#